data_AF-A0A7W1E6I2-F1
#
_entry.id   AF-A0A7W1E6I2-F1
#
_cell.length_a   1.000
_cell.length_b   1.000
_cell.length_c   1.000
_cell.angle_alpha   90.00
_cell.angle_beta   90.00
_cell.angle_gamma   90.00
#
_symmetry.space_group_name_H-M   'P 1'
#
loop_
_entity.id
_entity.type
_entity.pdbx_description
1 polymer ?
#
loop_
_entity_poly.entity_id
_entity_poly.type
_entity_poly.pdbx_seq_one_letter_code
_entity_poly.pdbx_strand_id
1 'polypeptide(L)'
;MPNIFLLYIPPGNTEAVVHYEDTLKKRVSLDRIARFVAPEFRARLSSIFGHSPIAVWGSQAGKGNRSKFERMVPGDDILIVEGDTIKLIGKIAAKVESEPLSRELWRPLTGKGNVDWRLIYFIANSRELNLKFAKFSGLFGYEAGYRLRGFTTVASDRLETFYSRYDDLYSVLVRLQEGKPVAQKAASPFLMTPPPAPDLIELTPDHVDEVLQANIPSDHVRMQWKLARLGLKAGERVWVPVGDQTRLRNAYDFNEFDAEFTAGIDLPHSYVENIDVVWKQEFRIGAAYEIENSTSIYSGLLRFADLNILAPNTLYPMFVVAPQDRKNKLREQLRRPTFKQLELDKKVKFLSYEKVDEIDDFFASSASGLSVDLITGQAEFVT
;
A
#
# COMPACT_ATOMS: atom_id res chain seq x y z
N MET A 1 -10.07 3.97 13.02
CA MET A 1 -10.63 3.96 11.65
C MET A 1 -10.43 5.34 11.05
N PRO A 2 -9.93 5.43 9.81
CA PRO A 2 -9.76 6.72 9.12
C PRO A 2 -11.12 7.37 8.80
N ASN A 3 -11.15 8.70 8.72
CA ASN A 3 -12.28 9.41 8.13
C ASN A 3 -12.32 9.16 6.63
N ILE A 4 -13.51 9.25 6.03
CA ILE A 4 -13.68 9.24 4.57
C ILE A 4 -14.23 10.60 4.12
N PHE A 5 -13.44 11.29 3.32
CA PHE A 5 -13.75 12.57 2.68
C PHE A 5 -14.24 12.35 1.25
N LEU A 6 -15.34 13.01 0.87
CA LEU A 6 -15.94 12.90 -0.46
C LEU A 6 -15.99 14.28 -1.11
N LEU A 7 -15.31 14.43 -2.24
CA LEU A 7 -15.28 15.65 -3.05
C LEU A 7 -16.11 15.47 -4.31
N TYR A 8 -17.18 16.24 -4.43
CA TYR A 8 -18.04 16.22 -5.59
C TYR A 8 -17.64 17.30 -6.60
N ILE A 9 -17.40 16.87 -7.84
CA ILE A 9 -17.25 17.72 -9.01
C ILE A 9 -18.55 17.60 -9.83
N PRO A 10 -19.32 18.70 -9.98
CA PRO A 10 -20.51 18.72 -10.83
C PRO A 10 -20.16 18.42 -12.28
N PRO A 11 -20.98 17.63 -13.01
CA PRO A 11 -20.83 17.46 -14.46
C PRO A 11 -20.78 18.81 -15.17
N GLY A 12 -19.88 18.96 -16.13
CA GLY A 12 -19.71 20.20 -16.89
C GLY A 12 -18.87 21.28 -16.21
N ASN A 13 -18.37 21.06 -14.99
CA ASN A 13 -17.38 21.93 -14.38
C ASN A 13 -16.00 21.78 -15.04
N THR A 14 -15.84 22.44 -16.19
CA THR A 14 -14.65 22.33 -17.05
C THR A 14 -13.37 22.76 -16.32
N GLU A 15 -13.45 23.77 -15.45
CA GLU A 15 -12.30 24.24 -14.66
C GLU A 15 -11.81 23.17 -13.69
N ALA A 16 -12.72 22.56 -12.93
CA ALA A 16 -12.36 21.47 -12.03
C ALA A 16 -11.84 20.24 -12.78
N VAL A 17 -12.38 19.92 -13.97
CA VAL A 17 -11.88 18.80 -14.79
C VAL A 17 -10.45 19.07 -15.27
N VAL A 18 -10.14 20.28 -15.74
CA VAL A 18 -8.78 20.65 -16.17
C VAL A 18 -7.81 20.58 -14.99
N HIS A 19 -8.20 21.08 -13.83
CA HIS A 19 -7.36 21.01 -12.63
C HIS A 19 -7.15 19.57 -12.17
N TYR A 20 -8.17 18.71 -12.29
CA TYR A 20 -8.07 17.30 -11.95
C TYR A 20 -7.02 16.61 -12.82
N GLU A 21 -7.08 16.84 -14.13
CA GLU A 21 -6.10 16.30 -15.07
C GLU A 21 -4.67 16.82 -14.76
N ASP A 22 -4.51 18.10 -14.41
CA ASP A 22 -3.18 18.67 -14.12
C ASP A 22 -2.56 18.18 -12.80
N THR A 23 -3.33 18.16 -11.72
CA THR A 23 -2.76 18.01 -10.37
C THR A 23 -2.99 16.66 -9.72
N LEU A 24 -4.00 15.90 -10.16
CA LEU A 24 -4.27 14.56 -9.65
C LEU A 24 -3.77 13.48 -10.60
N LYS A 25 -4.06 13.62 -11.89
CA LYS A 25 -3.70 12.61 -12.89
C LYS A 25 -2.25 12.72 -13.35
N LYS A 26 -1.85 13.90 -13.82
CA LYS A 26 -0.44 14.16 -14.20
C LYS A 26 0.48 14.27 -12.99
N ARG A 27 -0.09 14.62 -11.82
CA ARG A 27 0.62 14.81 -10.55
C ARG A 27 1.64 15.96 -10.64
N VAL A 28 2.21 16.32 -9.49
CA VAL A 28 3.05 17.50 -9.33
C VAL A 28 4.40 17.12 -8.73
N SER A 29 5.50 17.55 -9.34
CA SER A 29 6.83 17.32 -8.78
C SER A 29 7.07 18.16 -7.53
N LEU A 30 7.90 17.63 -6.61
CA LEU A 30 8.31 18.39 -5.43
C LEU A 30 8.96 19.73 -5.79
N ASP A 31 9.73 19.79 -6.88
CA ASP A 31 10.39 21.02 -7.30
C ASP A 31 9.40 22.13 -7.70
N ARG A 32 8.26 21.77 -8.30
CA ARG A 32 7.18 22.74 -8.62
C ARG A 32 6.57 23.33 -7.36
N ILE A 33 6.48 22.54 -6.28
CA ILE A 33 5.87 22.96 -5.00
C ILE A 33 6.89 23.65 -4.07
N ALA A 34 8.17 23.27 -4.15
CA ALA A 34 9.20 23.56 -3.16
C ALA A 34 9.37 25.05 -2.82
N ARG A 35 9.14 25.95 -3.79
CA ARG A 35 9.30 27.40 -3.60
C ARG A 35 8.12 28.07 -2.91
N PHE A 36 7.00 27.36 -2.74
CA PHE A 36 5.74 27.90 -2.23
C PHE A 36 5.32 27.31 -0.89
N VAL A 37 6.20 26.52 -0.26
CA VAL A 37 5.98 25.87 1.03
C VAL A 37 7.19 26.07 1.95
N ALA A 38 6.96 26.01 3.25
CA ALA A 38 8.02 26.13 4.25
C ALA A 38 9.04 24.98 4.13
N PRO A 39 10.33 25.20 4.46
CA PRO A 39 11.37 24.17 4.37
C PRO A 39 11.05 22.89 5.14
N GLU A 40 10.44 23.00 6.33
CA GLU A 40 10.06 21.87 7.17
C GLU A 40 8.95 21.05 6.51
N PHE A 41 7.98 21.74 5.89
CA PHE A 41 6.90 21.08 5.14
C PHE A 41 7.43 20.41 3.88
N ARG A 42 8.40 21.03 3.18
CA ARG A 42 9.10 20.42 2.05
C ARG A 42 9.84 19.15 2.47
N ALA A 43 10.58 19.19 3.59
CA ALA A 43 11.28 18.01 4.11
C ALA A 43 10.30 16.88 4.44
N ARG A 44 9.15 17.21 5.04
CA ARG A 44 8.06 16.25 5.28
C ARG A 44 7.52 15.63 3.99
N LEU A 45 7.22 16.44 2.97
CA LEU A 45 6.75 15.92 1.68
C LEU A 45 7.83 15.04 1.01
N SER A 46 9.11 15.42 1.10
CA SER A 46 10.23 14.62 0.59
C SER A 46 10.36 13.29 1.31
N SER A 47 10.14 13.25 2.62
CA SER A 47 10.12 12.01 3.39
C SER A 47 8.99 11.08 2.97
N ILE A 48 7.80 11.64 2.71
CA ILE A 48 6.61 10.86 2.34
C ILE A 48 6.70 10.33 0.90
N PHE A 49 7.01 11.21 -0.05
CA PHE A 49 6.88 10.94 -1.48
C PHE A 49 8.21 10.63 -2.18
N GLY A 50 9.35 10.84 -1.50
CA GLY A 50 10.67 10.72 -2.12
C GLY A 50 10.78 11.64 -3.34
N HIS A 51 11.19 11.08 -4.48
CA HIS A 51 11.23 11.82 -5.76
C HIS A 51 9.96 11.63 -6.61
N SER A 52 8.96 10.90 -6.11
CA SER A 52 7.75 10.60 -6.88
C SER A 52 6.86 11.83 -7.03
N PRO A 53 6.23 12.02 -8.21
CA PRO A 53 5.27 13.10 -8.40
C PRO A 53 4.01 12.84 -7.56
N ILE A 54 3.45 13.94 -7.02
CA ILE A 54 2.45 13.92 -5.96
C ILE A 54 1.07 14.28 -6.52
N ALA A 55 0.05 13.51 -6.16
CA ALA A 55 -1.33 13.88 -6.42
C ALA A 55 -1.75 15.00 -5.45
N VAL A 56 -2.16 16.16 -5.98
CA VAL A 56 -2.50 17.34 -5.19
C VAL A 56 -3.89 17.83 -5.55
N TRP A 57 -4.67 18.23 -4.55
CA TRP A 57 -5.97 18.84 -4.76
C TRP A 57 -6.23 19.98 -3.78
N GLY A 58 -7.23 20.79 -4.07
CA GLY A 58 -7.53 22.02 -3.33
C GLY A 58 -9.02 22.26 -3.14
N SER A 59 -9.35 23.08 -2.15
CA SER A 59 -10.72 23.56 -1.95
C SER A 59 -10.73 25.03 -1.49
N GLN A 60 -11.84 25.71 -1.75
CA GLN A 60 -12.04 27.09 -1.32
C GLN A 60 -12.06 27.21 0.20
N ALA A 61 -11.54 28.32 0.75
CA ALA A 61 -11.39 28.56 2.18
C ALA A 61 -12.69 28.92 2.93
N GLY A 62 -13.86 28.62 2.36
CA GLY A 62 -15.16 28.86 3.00
C GLY A 62 -15.37 28.03 4.27
N LYS A 63 -16.21 28.54 5.19
CA LYS A 63 -16.44 27.95 6.54
C LYS A 63 -16.68 26.44 6.52
N GLY A 64 -17.48 25.96 5.56
CA GLY A 64 -17.81 24.53 5.43
C GLY A 64 -16.65 23.64 4.98
N ASN A 65 -15.74 24.15 4.15
CA ASN A 65 -14.56 23.41 3.70
C ASN A 65 -13.46 23.46 4.77
N ARG A 66 -13.28 24.63 5.41
CA ARG A 66 -12.30 24.83 6.49
C ARG A 66 -12.48 23.83 7.62
N SER A 67 -13.70 23.67 8.13
CA SER A 67 -13.97 22.70 9.21
C SER A 67 -13.58 21.26 8.83
N LYS A 68 -13.76 20.87 7.57
CA LYS A 68 -13.37 19.54 7.08
C LYS A 68 -11.86 19.43 6.88
N PHE A 69 -11.25 20.46 6.31
CA PHE A 69 -9.81 20.57 6.12
C PHE A 69 -9.09 20.46 7.46
N GLU A 70 -9.55 21.15 8.51
CA GLU A 70 -8.96 21.11 9.85
C GLU A 70 -9.03 19.71 10.47
N ARG A 71 -10.13 18.98 10.23
CA ARG A 71 -10.32 17.59 10.68
C ARG A 71 -9.48 16.55 9.92
N MET A 72 -9.05 16.82 8.69
CA MET A 72 -8.24 15.86 7.92
C MET A 72 -6.93 15.55 8.62
N VAL A 73 -6.62 14.28 8.80
CA VAL A 73 -5.33 13.81 9.32
C VAL A 73 -4.67 12.85 8.32
N PRO A 74 -3.34 12.67 8.39
CA PRO A 74 -2.67 11.68 7.57
C PRO A 74 -3.29 10.28 7.73
N GLY A 75 -3.50 9.57 6.62
CA GLY A 75 -4.13 8.24 6.57
C GLY A 75 -5.63 8.25 6.30
N ASP A 76 -6.31 9.40 6.45
CA ASP A 76 -7.72 9.55 6.07
C ASP A 76 -7.95 9.29 4.58
N ASP A 77 -9.05 8.64 4.23
CA ASP A 77 -9.41 8.35 2.84
C ASP A 77 -10.05 9.56 2.17
N ILE A 78 -9.73 9.78 0.90
CA ILE A 78 -10.35 10.81 0.08
C ILE A 78 -10.80 10.24 -1.27
N LEU A 79 -12.06 10.49 -1.62
CA LEU A 79 -12.64 10.12 -2.91
C LEU A 79 -13.01 11.38 -3.68
N ILE A 80 -12.71 11.36 -4.98
CA ILE A 80 -13.14 12.40 -5.92
C ILE A 80 -14.21 11.80 -6.80
N VAL A 81 -15.37 12.43 -6.81
CA VAL A 81 -16.58 11.96 -7.48
C VAL A 81 -17.00 13.00 -8.50
N GLU A 82 -16.93 12.63 -9.78
CA GLU A 82 -17.43 13.46 -10.88
C GLU A 82 -18.80 12.92 -11.31
N GLY A 83 -19.85 13.74 -11.16
CA GLY A 83 -21.21 13.31 -11.48
C GLY A 83 -21.63 12.10 -10.64
N ASP A 84 -21.84 10.96 -11.30
CA ASP A 84 -22.26 9.71 -10.65
C ASP A 84 -21.10 8.70 -10.51
N THR A 85 -19.86 9.12 -10.76
CA THR A 85 -18.71 8.22 -10.90
C THR A 85 -17.58 8.66 -9.96
N ILE A 86 -17.09 7.73 -9.15
CA ILE A 86 -15.85 7.89 -8.39
C ILE A 86 -14.69 7.78 -9.37
N LYS A 87 -13.91 8.86 -9.47
CA LYS A 87 -12.77 9.02 -10.38
C LYS A 87 -11.44 8.73 -9.73
N LEU A 88 -11.33 8.95 -8.43
CA LEU A 88 -10.09 8.74 -7.70
C LEU A 88 -10.39 8.34 -6.25
N ILE A 89 -9.55 7.46 -5.73
CA ILE A 89 -9.36 7.24 -4.29
C ILE A 89 -7.90 7.49 -3.95
N GLY A 90 -7.63 7.97 -2.74
CA GLY A 90 -6.29 8.01 -2.16
C GLY A 90 -6.36 8.31 -0.67
N LYS A 91 -5.20 8.51 -0.06
CA LYS A 91 -5.07 8.82 1.36
C LYS A 91 -4.44 10.18 1.58
N ILE A 92 -4.97 10.95 2.52
CA ILE A 92 -4.39 12.23 2.91
C ILE A 92 -3.00 11.95 3.49
N ALA A 93 -1.98 12.61 2.95
CA ALA A 93 -0.61 12.53 3.44
C ALA A 93 -0.21 13.77 4.24
N ALA A 94 -0.55 14.94 3.68
CA ALA A 94 -0.27 16.23 4.27
C ALA A 94 -1.28 17.26 3.77
N LYS A 95 -1.36 18.39 4.47
CA LYS A 95 -2.22 19.52 4.10
C LYS A 95 -1.54 20.83 4.44
N VAL A 96 -1.80 21.87 3.65
CA VAL A 96 -1.29 23.23 3.84
C VAL A 96 -2.32 24.24 3.36
N GLU A 97 -2.41 25.38 4.05
CA GLU A 97 -3.14 26.53 3.53
C GLU A 97 -2.14 27.49 2.87
N SER A 98 -2.21 27.67 1.56
CA SER A 98 -1.26 28.52 0.82
C SER A 98 -1.88 29.13 -0.43
N GLU A 99 -2.07 30.45 -0.40
CA GLU A 99 -2.45 31.21 -1.59
C GLU A 99 -1.37 31.18 -2.70
N PRO A 100 -0.07 31.40 -2.40
CA PRO A 100 0.96 31.34 -3.43
C PRO A 100 1.00 29.99 -4.14
N LEU A 101 0.89 28.88 -3.39
CA LEU A 101 0.86 27.55 -3.98
C LEU A 101 -0.41 27.32 -4.80
N SER A 102 -1.58 27.78 -4.32
CA SER A 102 -2.83 27.69 -5.09
C SER A 102 -2.71 28.35 -6.46
N ARG A 103 -2.06 29.52 -6.55
CA ARG A 103 -1.86 30.25 -7.81
C ARG A 103 -0.85 29.58 -8.75
N GLU A 104 0.13 28.85 -8.19
CA GLU A 104 1.06 28.04 -8.97
C GLU A 104 0.38 26.79 -9.54
N LEU A 105 -0.43 26.12 -8.72
CA LEU A 105 -1.07 24.86 -9.08
C LEU A 105 -2.26 25.07 -10.01
N TRP A 106 -3.09 26.08 -9.77
CA TRP A 106 -4.34 26.28 -10.48
C TRP A 106 -4.50 27.73 -10.94
N ARG A 107 -4.90 27.89 -12.20
CA ARG A 107 -5.13 29.19 -12.85
C ARG A 107 -6.54 29.24 -13.43
N PRO A 108 -7.23 30.39 -13.37
CA PRO A 108 -8.56 30.50 -13.94
C PRO A 108 -8.51 30.25 -15.46
N LEU A 109 -9.42 29.44 -15.97
CA LEU A 109 -9.48 29.14 -17.42
C LEU A 109 -9.71 30.38 -18.29
N THR A 110 -10.40 31.38 -17.76
CA THR A 110 -10.71 32.63 -18.46
C THR A 110 -9.53 33.62 -18.48
N GLY A 111 -8.43 33.30 -17.78
CA GLY A 111 -7.30 34.22 -17.55
C GLY A 111 -7.64 35.45 -16.70
N LYS A 112 -8.89 35.56 -16.21
CA LYS A 112 -9.37 36.67 -15.38
C LYS A 112 -9.96 36.11 -14.08
N GLY A 113 -9.55 36.66 -12.94
CA GLY A 113 -9.98 36.21 -11.61
C GLY A 113 -8.85 35.53 -10.83
N ASN A 114 -9.19 34.89 -9.71
CA ASN A 114 -8.25 34.15 -8.88
C ASN A 114 -8.85 32.79 -8.51
N VAL A 115 -8.06 31.71 -8.58
CA VAL A 115 -8.48 30.41 -8.05
C VAL A 115 -8.22 30.44 -6.55
N ASP A 116 -9.29 30.48 -5.76
CA ASP A 116 -9.22 30.60 -4.31
C ASP A 116 -9.09 29.25 -3.59
N TRP A 117 -8.49 28.25 -4.22
CA TRP A 117 -8.38 26.88 -3.68
C TRP A 117 -7.20 26.74 -2.72
N ARG A 118 -7.19 27.58 -1.69
CA ARG A 118 -6.06 27.72 -0.77
C ARG A 118 -5.92 26.58 0.23
N LEU A 119 -6.97 25.82 0.48
CA LEU A 119 -6.94 24.64 1.35
C LEU A 119 -6.45 23.45 0.55
N ILE A 120 -5.14 23.20 0.59
CA ILE A 120 -4.43 22.26 -0.30
C ILE A 120 -4.08 21.00 0.46
N TYR A 121 -4.32 19.85 -0.15
CA TYR A 121 -3.99 18.54 0.42
C TYR A 121 -3.26 17.66 -0.60
N PHE A 122 -2.27 16.93 -0.08
CA PHE A 122 -1.40 16.02 -0.81
C PHE A 122 -1.87 14.60 -0.56
N ILE A 123 -2.02 13.83 -1.63
CA ILE A 123 -2.69 12.55 -1.63
C ILE A 123 -1.66 11.47 -1.97
N ALA A 124 -1.46 10.54 -1.03
CA ALA A 124 -0.65 9.35 -1.22
C ALA A 124 -1.52 8.18 -1.69
N ASN A 125 -0.86 7.17 -2.27
CA ASN A 125 -1.49 5.92 -2.70
C ASN A 125 -2.70 6.16 -3.62
N SER A 126 -2.67 7.22 -4.44
CA SER A 126 -3.79 7.60 -5.30
C SER A 126 -3.99 6.60 -6.45
N ARG A 127 -5.22 6.18 -6.68
CA ARG A 127 -5.61 5.31 -7.80
C ARG A 127 -6.83 5.87 -8.51
N GLU A 128 -6.76 5.87 -9.82
CA GLU A 128 -7.90 6.17 -10.68
C GLU A 128 -8.94 5.06 -10.57
N LEU A 129 -10.19 5.47 -10.44
CA LEU A 129 -11.35 4.61 -10.45
C LEU A 129 -12.34 5.05 -11.54
N ASN A 130 -13.15 4.11 -11.97
CA ASN A 130 -14.31 4.31 -12.81
C ASN A 130 -15.48 3.53 -12.21
N LEU A 131 -15.79 3.83 -10.95
CA LEU A 131 -16.81 3.11 -10.18
C LEU A 131 -18.04 3.99 -9.99
N LYS A 132 -19.22 3.46 -10.29
CA LYS A 132 -20.47 4.18 -10.03
C LYS A 132 -20.63 4.44 -8.53
N PHE A 133 -20.88 5.70 -8.17
CA PHE A 133 -21.05 6.15 -6.78
C PHE A 133 -22.17 5.40 -6.06
N ALA A 134 -23.19 4.91 -6.78
CA ALA A 134 -24.23 4.05 -6.23
C ALA A 134 -23.69 2.77 -5.57
N LYS A 135 -22.57 2.21 -6.05
CA LYS A 135 -21.92 1.04 -5.43
C LYS A 135 -21.34 1.39 -4.06
N PHE A 136 -20.68 2.56 -3.95
CA PHE A 136 -20.22 3.10 -2.68
C PHE A 136 -21.40 3.40 -1.76
N SER A 137 -22.45 4.04 -2.26
CA SER A 137 -23.67 4.32 -1.50
C SER A 137 -24.26 3.05 -0.86
N GLY A 138 -24.30 1.95 -1.61
CA GLY A 138 -24.77 0.65 -1.11
C GLY A 138 -23.91 0.08 0.02
N LEU A 139 -22.58 0.25 -0.03
CA LEU A 139 -21.68 -0.21 1.03
C LEU A 139 -21.90 0.53 2.36
N PHE A 140 -22.19 1.83 2.27
CA PHE A 140 -22.37 2.70 3.44
C PHE A 140 -23.84 2.90 3.82
N GLY A 141 -24.77 2.17 3.21
CA GLY A 141 -26.20 2.18 3.53
C GLY A 141 -26.91 3.49 3.22
N TYR A 142 -26.44 4.26 2.25
CA TYR A 142 -27.14 5.48 1.79
C TYR A 142 -28.41 5.11 1.03
N GLU A 143 -29.43 5.96 1.12
CA GLU A 143 -30.71 5.76 0.43
C GLU A 143 -30.56 5.76 -1.09
N ALA A 144 -31.47 5.04 -1.76
CA ALA A 144 -31.55 5.03 -3.22
C ALA A 144 -31.81 6.46 -3.74
N GLY A 145 -30.86 7.00 -4.51
CA GLY A 145 -30.93 8.36 -5.04
C GLY A 145 -30.22 9.43 -4.22
N TYR A 146 -29.48 9.06 -3.16
CA TYR A 146 -28.60 9.99 -2.44
C TYR A 146 -27.67 10.72 -3.43
N ARG A 147 -27.71 12.06 -3.40
CA ARG A 147 -26.89 12.92 -4.25
C ARG A 147 -25.79 13.57 -3.42
N LEU A 148 -24.55 13.22 -3.74
CA LEU A 148 -23.38 13.88 -3.19
C LEU A 148 -23.37 15.35 -3.62
N ARG A 149 -22.99 16.25 -2.71
CA ARG A 149 -22.86 17.68 -3.00
C ARG A 149 -21.61 18.25 -2.33
N GLY A 150 -20.90 19.06 -3.09
CA GLY A 150 -19.71 19.78 -2.64
C GLY A 150 -18.71 18.88 -1.93
N PHE A 151 -18.14 19.38 -0.84
CA PHE A 151 -17.19 18.65 -0.02
C PHE A 151 -17.85 18.15 1.26
N THR A 152 -17.91 16.82 1.45
CA THR A 152 -18.56 16.16 2.60
C THR A 152 -17.70 15.07 3.25
N THR A 153 -18.15 14.54 4.38
CA THR A 153 -17.56 13.41 5.11
C THR A 153 -18.60 12.31 5.31
N VAL A 154 -18.17 11.06 5.32
CA VAL A 154 -19.02 9.95 5.78
C VAL A 154 -19.21 10.04 7.29
N ALA A 155 -20.43 9.75 7.76
CA ALA A 155 -20.77 9.79 9.18
C ALA A 155 -20.15 8.61 9.95
N SER A 156 -19.77 8.83 11.21
CA SER A 156 -19.00 7.86 12.00
C SER A 156 -19.71 6.51 12.18
N ASP A 157 -21.02 6.52 12.38
CA ASP A 157 -21.87 5.32 12.47
C ASP A 157 -21.80 4.45 11.20
N ARG A 158 -21.74 5.10 10.02
CA ARG A 158 -21.59 4.41 8.73
C ARG A 158 -20.18 3.88 8.53
N LEU A 159 -19.16 4.61 9.01
CA LEU A 159 -17.78 4.13 9.02
C LEU A 159 -17.63 2.87 9.88
N GLU A 160 -18.15 2.90 11.11
CA GLU A 160 -18.18 1.76 12.03
C GLU A 160 -18.89 0.55 11.41
N THR A 161 -20.05 0.78 10.79
CA THR A 161 -20.79 -0.28 10.09
C THR A 161 -19.99 -0.85 8.91
N PHE A 162 -19.25 -0.02 8.18
CA PHE A 162 -18.40 -0.49 7.08
C PHE A 162 -17.22 -1.30 7.60
N TYR A 163 -16.40 -0.77 8.51
CA TYR A 163 -15.16 -1.40 8.96
C TYR A 163 -15.36 -2.60 9.89
N SER A 164 -16.55 -2.75 10.48
CA SER A 164 -16.96 -3.99 11.16
C SER A 164 -17.22 -5.16 10.20
N ARG A 165 -17.58 -4.87 8.95
CA ARG A 165 -17.90 -5.87 7.91
C ARG A 165 -16.78 -6.06 6.91
N TYR A 166 -16.02 -5.01 6.63
CA TYR A 166 -15.00 -4.97 5.59
C TYR A 166 -13.66 -4.50 6.17
N ASP A 167 -12.60 -4.75 5.42
CA ASP A 167 -11.21 -4.39 5.70
C ASP A 167 -10.86 -3.02 5.11
N ASP A 168 -10.15 -2.98 3.99
CA ASP A 168 -9.60 -1.77 3.41
C ASP A 168 -10.52 -1.23 2.32
N LEU A 169 -11.00 0.01 2.51
CA LEU A 169 -11.91 0.68 1.56
C LEU A 169 -11.36 0.66 0.14
N TYR A 170 -10.08 0.99 -0.03
CA TYR A 170 -9.47 1.05 -1.35
C TYR A 170 -9.53 -0.30 -2.06
N SER A 171 -9.17 -1.39 -1.38
CA SER A 171 -9.19 -2.74 -1.98
C SER A 171 -10.61 -3.19 -2.30
N VAL A 172 -11.57 -2.87 -1.43
CA VAL A 172 -12.99 -3.09 -1.67
C VAL A 172 -13.48 -2.36 -2.94
N LEU A 173 -13.17 -1.07 -3.09
CA LEU A 173 -13.63 -0.29 -4.25
C LEU A 173 -12.98 -0.74 -5.56
N VAL A 174 -11.69 -1.08 -5.53
CA VAL A 174 -10.99 -1.63 -6.71
C VAL A 174 -11.59 -2.98 -7.12
N ARG A 175 -11.91 -3.88 -6.17
CA ARG A 175 -12.59 -5.14 -6.48
C ARG A 175 -13.96 -4.92 -7.11
N LEU A 176 -14.75 -3.99 -6.58
CA LEU A 176 -16.05 -3.64 -7.14
C LEU A 176 -15.95 -3.09 -8.57
N GLN A 177 -14.92 -2.29 -8.86
CA GLN A 177 -14.65 -1.82 -10.21
C GLN A 177 -14.29 -2.96 -11.15
N GLU A 178 -13.50 -3.93 -10.69
CA GLU A 178 -13.12 -5.11 -11.47
C GLU A 178 -14.24 -6.15 -11.59
N GLY A 179 -15.43 -5.88 -11.03
CA GLY A 179 -16.54 -6.83 -11.00
C GLY A 179 -16.29 -8.06 -10.11
N LYS A 180 -15.25 -8.01 -9.27
CA LYS A 180 -14.91 -9.10 -8.35
C LYS A 180 -15.79 -9.05 -7.10
N PRO A 181 -16.15 -10.21 -6.52
CA PRO A 181 -16.87 -10.25 -5.26
C PRO A 181 -16.04 -9.62 -4.14
N VAL A 182 -16.72 -8.93 -3.22
CA VAL A 182 -16.15 -8.38 -1.99
C VAL A 182 -16.49 -9.33 -0.85
N ALA A 183 -15.47 -9.80 -0.14
CA ALA A 183 -15.63 -10.65 1.03
C ALA A 183 -15.88 -9.79 2.28
N GLN A 184 -16.73 -10.27 3.17
CA GLN A 184 -16.82 -9.70 4.52
C GLN A 184 -15.73 -10.32 5.39
N LYS A 185 -15.23 -9.54 6.36
CA LYS A 185 -14.43 -10.06 7.47
C LYS A 185 -15.22 -11.18 8.14
N ALA A 186 -14.53 -12.25 8.50
CA ALA A 186 -15.13 -13.23 9.39
C ALA A 186 -15.54 -12.50 10.69
N ALA A 187 -16.80 -12.66 11.11
CA ALA A 187 -17.22 -12.23 12.44
C ALA A 187 -16.38 -13.01 13.44
N SER A 188 -15.30 -12.42 13.97
CA SER A 188 -14.37 -13.17 14.81
C SER A 188 -14.90 -13.22 16.25
N PRO A 189 -15.10 -14.41 16.83
CA PRO A 189 -15.12 -14.57 18.28
C PRO A 189 -13.69 -14.67 18.86
N PHE A 190 -12.64 -14.67 18.03
CA PHE A 190 -11.28 -14.97 18.46
C PHE A 190 -10.28 -13.97 17.89
N LEU A 191 -10.17 -12.79 18.52
CA LEU A 191 -8.91 -12.05 18.55
C LEU A 191 -7.95 -12.85 19.44
N MET A 192 -7.45 -13.98 18.95
CA MET A 192 -6.29 -14.62 19.58
C MET A 192 -5.06 -13.83 19.13
N THR A 193 -4.26 -13.41 20.10
CA THR A 193 -2.85 -13.06 19.85
C THR A 193 -2.27 -14.12 18.91
N PRO A 194 -1.49 -13.75 17.87
CA PRO A 194 -0.85 -14.74 17.03
C PRO A 194 -0.15 -15.76 17.95
N PRO A 195 -0.23 -17.07 17.62
CA PRO A 195 0.48 -18.05 18.41
C PRO A 195 1.94 -17.59 18.53
N PRO A 196 2.58 -17.73 19.70
CA PRO A 196 4.01 -17.45 19.82
C PRO A 196 4.72 -18.16 18.67
N ALA A 197 5.73 -17.50 18.08
CA ALA A 197 6.52 -18.11 17.02
C ALA A 197 6.86 -19.55 17.45
N PRO A 198 6.65 -20.56 16.58
CA PRO A 198 6.93 -21.93 16.97
C PRO A 198 8.36 -22.00 17.50
N ASP A 199 8.53 -22.62 18.68
CA ASP A 199 9.84 -22.79 19.28
C ASP A 199 10.80 -23.30 18.21
N LEU A 200 11.91 -22.56 18.02
CA LEU A 200 12.99 -23.01 17.16
C LEU A 200 13.38 -24.40 17.64
N ILE A 201 13.17 -25.42 16.80
CA ILE A 201 13.62 -26.78 17.11
C ILE A 201 15.13 -26.67 17.30
N GLU A 202 15.62 -26.98 18.51
CA GLU A 202 17.06 -27.05 18.78
C GLU A 202 17.69 -28.06 17.81
N LEU A 203 18.53 -27.54 16.92
CA LEU A 203 19.36 -28.36 16.07
C LEU A 203 20.37 -29.10 16.97
N THR A 204 20.38 -30.43 16.86
CA THR A 204 21.29 -31.31 17.61
C THR A 204 22.75 -31.09 17.20
N PRO A 205 23.74 -31.49 18.03
CA PRO A 205 25.15 -31.05 17.97
C PRO A 205 26.00 -31.48 16.76
N ASP A 206 25.42 -31.77 15.60
CA ASP A 206 26.17 -32.12 14.39
C ASP A 206 26.76 -30.88 13.67
N HIS A 207 26.61 -29.67 14.22
CA HIS A 207 27.14 -28.39 13.71
C HIS A 207 28.64 -28.15 13.97
N VAL A 208 29.46 -29.20 14.07
CA VAL A 208 30.91 -29.00 14.21
C VAL A 208 31.56 -28.58 12.88
N ASP A 209 30.93 -28.89 11.74
CA ASP A 209 31.43 -28.51 10.41
C ASP A 209 31.01 -27.09 9.95
N GLU A 210 30.05 -26.44 10.62
CA GLU A 210 29.58 -25.08 10.25
C GLU A 210 30.58 -23.96 10.57
N VAL A 211 31.52 -24.20 11.49
CA VAL A 211 32.50 -23.19 11.93
C VAL A 211 33.51 -22.84 10.81
N LEU A 212 33.61 -23.65 9.75
CA LEU A 212 34.52 -23.42 8.62
C LEU A 212 33.92 -22.59 7.46
N GLN A 213 32.62 -22.24 7.49
CA GLN A 213 31.95 -21.47 6.42
C GLN A 213 31.54 -20.03 6.81
N ALA A 214 32.16 -19.45 7.85
CA ALA A 214 31.75 -18.20 8.48
C ALA A 214 31.76 -16.90 7.61
N ASN A 215 32.11 -16.97 6.32
CA ASN A 215 32.24 -15.79 5.45
C ASN A 215 31.23 -15.71 4.30
N ILE A 216 30.29 -16.66 4.16
CA ILE A 216 29.25 -16.61 3.13
C ILE A 216 27.89 -16.42 3.81
N PRO A 217 27.19 -15.30 3.58
CA PRO A 217 25.81 -15.13 4.05
C PRO A 217 24.94 -16.27 3.52
N SER A 218 24.07 -16.83 4.37
CA SER A 218 23.15 -17.89 3.94
C SER A 218 22.26 -17.39 2.78
N ASP A 219 21.79 -18.29 1.92
CA ASP A 219 20.93 -17.91 0.79
C ASP A 219 19.67 -17.15 1.22
N HIS A 220 19.15 -17.43 2.42
CA HIS A 220 18.04 -16.67 2.99
C HIS A 220 18.42 -15.18 3.16
N VAL A 221 19.54 -14.91 3.82
CA VAL A 221 20.03 -13.55 4.06
C VAL A 221 20.37 -12.86 2.73
N ARG A 222 20.95 -13.58 1.77
CA ARG A 222 21.23 -13.08 0.42
C ARG A 222 19.97 -12.65 -0.32
N MET A 223 18.94 -13.50 -0.35
CA MET A 223 17.67 -13.19 -1.01
C MET A 223 16.93 -12.04 -0.31
N GLN A 224 16.95 -12.02 1.02
CA GLN A 224 16.32 -10.97 1.82
C GLN A 224 16.93 -9.60 1.51
N TRP A 225 18.26 -9.53 1.44
CA TRP A 225 18.97 -8.32 1.03
C TRP A 225 18.64 -7.90 -0.41
N LYS A 226 18.63 -8.84 -1.37
CA LYS A 226 18.28 -8.52 -2.77
C LYS A 226 16.88 -7.94 -2.90
N LEU A 227 15.90 -8.58 -2.27
CA LEU A 227 14.52 -8.09 -2.27
C LEU A 227 14.40 -6.74 -1.57
N ALA A 228 15.14 -6.49 -0.49
CA ALA A 228 15.15 -5.19 0.16
C ALA A 228 15.72 -4.10 -0.77
N ARG A 229 16.85 -4.36 -1.42
CA ARG A 229 17.46 -3.43 -2.37
C ARG A 229 16.56 -3.17 -3.58
N LEU A 230 15.92 -4.21 -4.11
CA LEU A 230 14.96 -4.11 -5.20
C LEU A 230 13.73 -3.29 -4.80
N GLY A 231 13.25 -3.39 -3.56
CA GLY A 231 12.12 -2.58 -3.08
C GLY A 231 12.42 -1.09 -3.13
N LEU A 232 13.61 -0.69 -2.65
CA LEU A 232 14.07 0.71 -2.72
C LEU A 232 14.19 1.19 -4.18
N LYS A 233 14.72 0.35 -5.07
CA LYS A 233 14.80 0.65 -6.53
C LYS A 233 13.42 0.75 -7.18
N ALA A 234 12.41 0.07 -6.65
CA ALA A 234 11.02 0.18 -7.08
C ALA A 234 10.32 1.45 -6.55
N GLY A 235 11.00 2.25 -5.73
CA GLY A 235 10.42 3.44 -5.09
C GLY A 235 9.54 3.12 -3.88
N GLU A 236 9.61 1.88 -3.38
CA GLU A 236 8.92 1.44 -2.17
C GLU A 236 9.82 1.66 -0.96
N ARG A 237 9.23 1.77 0.23
CA ARG A 237 9.98 1.59 1.48
C ARG A 237 10.00 0.10 1.81
N VAL A 238 11.02 -0.31 2.54
CA VAL A 238 11.24 -1.73 2.85
C VAL A 238 11.28 -1.94 4.34
N TRP A 239 10.51 -2.92 4.79
CA TRP A 239 10.55 -3.41 6.14
C TRP A 239 11.01 -4.87 6.16
N VAL A 240 11.85 -5.18 7.15
CA VAL A 240 12.46 -6.50 7.42
C VAL A 240 12.45 -6.71 8.94
N PRO A 241 12.21 -7.92 9.46
CA PRO A 241 12.23 -8.20 10.89
C PRO A 241 13.51 -7.70 11.58
N VAL A 242 13.39 -7.13 12.78
CA VAL A 242 14.52 -6.48 13.49
C VAL A 242 15.74 -7.40 13.66
N GLY A 243 15.51 -8.68 13.96
CA GLY A 243 16.58 -9.68 14.07
C GLY A 243 17.36 -9.87 12.77
N ASP A 244 16.67 -9.81 11.63
CA ASP A 244 17.26 -9.95 10.30
C ASP A 244 17.94 -8.67 9.82
N GLN A 245 17.44 -7.50 10.22
CA GLN A 245 18.11 -6.23 9.91
C GLN A 245 19.57 -6.23 10.39
N THR A 246 19.82 -6.77 11.59
CA THR A 246 21.20 -6.88 12.13
C THR A 246 22.07 -7.77 11.25
N ARG A 247 21.53 -8.89 10.75
CA ARG A 247 22.24 -9.81 9.84
C ARG A 247 22.57 -9.13 8.51
N LEU A 248 21.62 -8.39 7.95
CA LEU A 248 21.80 -7.65 6.69
C LEU A 248 22.82 -6.51 6.83
N ARG A 249 22.82 -5.79 7.95
CA ARG A 249 23.84 -4.77 8.26
C ARG A 249 25.24 -5.39 8.30
N ASN A 250 25.39 -6.51 8.99
CA ASN A 250 26.69 -7.16 9.12
C ASN A 250 27.20 -7.78 7.81
N ALA A 251 26.31 -8.39 7.03
CA ALA A 251 26.66 -9.11 5.80
C ALA A 251 26.84 -8.19 4.57
N TYR A 252 26.07 -7.09 4.49
CA TYR A 252 25.97 -6.28 3.27
C TYR A 252 26.06 -4.76 3.51
N ASP A 253 26.34 -4.30 4.74
CA ASP A 253 26.31 -2.88 5.13
C ASP A 253 24.98 -2.17 4.76
N PHE A 254 23.89 -2.93 4.79
CA PHE A 254 22.58 -2.43 4.38
C PHE A 254 21.81 -1.86 5.58
N ASN A 255 21.56 -0.54 5.55
CA ASN A 255 20.97 0.21 6.66
C ASN A 255 19.64 0.90 6.31
N GLU A 256 19.14 0.72 5.08
CA GLU A 256 17.99 1.43 4.51
C GLU A 256 16.66 0.68 4.77
N PHE A 257 16.26 0.63 6.04
CA PHE A 257 14.98 0.03 6.46
C PHE A 257 13.99 1.11 6.91
N ASP A 258 12.71 0.85 6.70
CA ASP A 258 11.63 1.62 7.30
C ASP A 258 11.57 1.32 8.81
N ALA A 259 11.58 2.38 9.63
CA ALA A 259 11.62 2.30 11.08
C ALA A 259 10.26 1.90 11.69
N GLU A 260 9.14 2.17 11.02
CA GLU A 260 7.80 1.93 11.55
C GLU A 260 6.92 1.23 10.51
N PHE A 261 6.74 -0.09 10.67
CA PHE A 261 5.93 -0.87 9.73
C PHE A 261 4.47 -0.41 9.66
N THR A 262 3.80 -0.29 10.81
CA THR A 262 2.34 -0.11 10.90
C THR A 262 1.87 1.33 10.74
N ALA A 263 2.76 2.32 10.64
CA ALA A 263 2.36 3.71 10.49
C ALA A 263 1.47 3.84 9.24
N GLY A 264 0.17 4.04 9.45
CA GLY A 264 -0.78 4.24 8.37
C GLY A 264 -1.44 3.00 7.75
N ILE A 265 -1.14 1.79 8.23
CA ILE A 265 -1.73 0.53 7.74
C ILE A 265 -2.71 -0.03 8.78
N ASP A 266 -3.94 -0.34 8.38
CA ASP A 266 -4.98 -0.89 9.24
C ASP A 266 -4.83 -2.42 9.44
N LEU A 267 -3.63 -2.85 9.84
CA LEU A 267 -3.28 -4.24 10.17
C LEU A 267 -2.48 -4.28 11.47
N PRO A 268 -2.75 -5.23 12.39
CA PRO A 268 -1.95 -5.34 13.61
C PRO A 268 -0.51 -5.72 13.28
N HIS A 269 0.46 -5.06 13.94
CA HIS A 269 1.90 -5.27 13.75
C HIS A 269 2.28 -6.75 13.81
N SER A 270 1.69 -7.49 14.75
CA SER A 270 2.04 -8.87 15.06
C SER A 270 1.83 -9.88 13.91
N TYR A 271 1.00 -9.55 12.92
CA TYR A 271 0.75 -10.42 11.76
C TYR A 271 1.69 -10.14 10.59
N VAL A 272 2.40 -9.01 10.63
CA VAL A 272 3.33 -8.63 9.55
C VAL A 272 4.79 -8.63 10.02
N GLU A 273 5.02 -8.47 11.33
CA GLU A 273 6.36 -8.40 11.93
C GLU A 273 7.24 -9.65 11.76
N ASN A 274 6.68 -10.73 11.22
CA ASN A 274 7.38 -11.98 10.99
C ASN A 274 7.47 -12.36 9.50
N ILE A 275 7.02 -11.50 8.60
CA ILE A 275 7.22 -11.69 7.16
C ILE A 275 8.65 -11.29 6.80
N ASP A 276 9.37 -12.09 6.02
CA ASP A 276 10.81 -11.88 5.80
C ASP A 276 11.13 -10.55 5.11
N VAL A 277 10.34 -10.14 4.12
CA VAL A 277 10.44 -8.81 3.48
C VAL A 277 9.06 -8.28 3.13
N VAL A 278 8.81 -7.01 3.47
CA VAL A 278 7.60 -6.31 3.06
C VAL A 278 7.96 -5.01 2.36
N TRP A 279 7.45 -4.83 1.15
CA TRP A 279 7.49 -3.57 0.43
C TRP A 279 6.25 -2.78 0.79
N LYS A 280 6.42 -1.52 1.19
CA LYS A 280 5.35 -0.64 1.61
C LYS A 280 5.42 0.72 0.92
N GLN A 281 4.23 1.24 0.68
CA GLN A 281 3.98 2.64 0.40
C GLN A 281 3.59 3.32 1.72
N GLU A 282 3.36 4.63 1.71
CA GLU A 282 3.08 5.40 2.93
C GLU A 282 1.97 4.79 3.81
N PHE A 283 0.83 4.41 3.22
CA PHE A 283 -0.33 3.91 3.97
C PHE A 283 -0.82 2.51 3.52
N ARG A 284 0.00 1.77 2.77
CA ARG A 284 -0.40 0.48 2.19
C ARG A 284 0.80 -0.44 2.02
N ILE A 285 0.55 -1.75 2.09
CA ILE A 285 1.49 -2.77 1.62
C ILE A 285 1.50 -2.77 0.09
N GLY A 286 2.69 -2.71 -0.48
CA GLY A 286 2.96 -2.85 -1.91
C GLY A 286 3.12 -4.31 -2.33
N ALA A 287 3.90 -5.09 -1.57
CA ALA A 287 4.11 -6.53 -1.76
C ALA A 287 4.65 -7.19 -0.48
N ALA A 288 4.42 -8.50 -0.30
CA ALA A 288 4.95 -9.28 0.81
C ALA A 288 5.70 -10.52 0.32
N TYR A 289 6.84 -10.84 0.91
CA TYR A 289 7.73 -11.92 0.50
C TYR A 289 8.10 -12.81 1.68
N GLU A 290 7.91 -14.11 1.51
CA GLU A 290 8.35 -15.18 2.41
C GLU A 290 9.46 -15.96 1.71
N ILE A 291 10.64 -16.05 2.33
CA ILE A 291 11.85 -16.63 1.77
C ILE A 291 12.06 -18.02 2.37
N GLU A 292 12.06 -19.00 1.49
CA GLU A 292 12.08 -20.40 1.86
C GLU A 292 13.42 -21.04 1.50
N ASN A 293 14.26 -21.26 2.52
CA ASN A 293 15.53 -21.99 2.39
C ASN A 293 15.51 -23.29 3.22
N SER A 294 15.70 -23.19 4.54
CA SER A 294 15.62 -24.30 5.50
C SER A 294 14.35 -24.28 6.36
N THR A 295 13.63 -23.15 6.39
CA THR A 295 12.29 -23.02 6.98
C THR A 295 11.28 -23.90 6.24
N SER A 296 10.11 -24.15 6.86
CA SER A 296 9.06 -24.93 6.22
C SER A 296 8.11 -24.00 5.47
N ILE A 297 7.87 -24.28 4.17
CA ILE A 297 6.91 -23.55 3.30
C ILE A 297 5.54 -23.38 3.99
N TYR A 298 5.19 -24.32 4.86
CA TYR A 298 3.98 -24.27 5.64
C TYR A 298 3.88 -23.06 6.57
N SER A 299 4.99 -22.66 7.21
CA SER A 299 5.04 -21.53 8.14
C SER A 299 4.83 -20.20 7.43
N GLY A 300 5.52 -19.94 6.31
CA GLY A 300 5.30 -18.73 5.51
C GLY A 300 3.88 -18.65 4.96
N LEU A 301 3.32 -19.78 4.48
CA LEU A 301 1.92 -19.83 4.05
C LEU A 301 0.91 -19.57 5.18
N LEU A 302 1.23 -19.95 6.42
CA LEU A 302 0.37 -19.66 7.57
C LEU A 302 0.30 -18.15 7.85
N ARG A 303 1.43 -17.42 7.74
CA ARG A 303 1.43 -15.96 7.89
C ARG A 303 0.58 -15.29 6.81
N PHE A 304 0.68 -15.75 5.56
CA PHE A 304 -0.20 -15.28 4.48
C PHE A 304 -1.66 -15.67 4.69
N ALA A 305 -1.94 -16.84 5.27
CA ALA A 305 -3.29 -17.25 5.64
C ALA A 305 -3.90 -16.29 6.68
N ASP A 306 -3.16 -15.96 7.73
CA ASP A 306 -3.61 -15.06 8.79
C ASP A 306 -3.91 -13.65 8.25
N LEU A 307 -3.01 -13.11 7.42
CA LEU A 307 -3.24 -11.81 6.75
C LEU A 307 -4.48 -11.84 5.87
N ASN A 308 -4.68 -12.93 5.14
CA ASN A 308 -5.82 -13.09 4.24
C ASN A 308 -7.15 -13.23 5.00
N ILE A 309 -7.13 -13.76 6.21
CA ILE A 309 -8.31 -13.82 7.09
C ILE A 309 -8.66 -12.42 7.61
N LEU A 310 -7.65 -11.64 8.02
CA LEU A 310 -7.83 -10.29 8.57
C LEU A 310 -8.22 -9.26 7.49
N ALA A 311 -7.62 -9.39 6.31
CA ALA A 311 -7.83 -8.49 5.17
C ALA A 311 -8.13 -9.29 3.88
N PRO A 312 -9.33 -9.89 3.76
CA PRO A 312 -9.69 -10.78 2.65
C PRO A 312 -9.85 -10.08 1.30
N ASN A 313 -10.05 -8.76 1.29
CA ASN A 313 -10.18 -7.98 0.05
C ASN A 313 -8.85 -7.46 -0.47
N THR A 314 -7.77 -7.61 0.30
CA THR A 314 -6.40 -7.23 -0.08
C THR A 314 -6.04 -7.53 -1.53
N LEU A 315 -5.30 -6.59 -2.13
CA LEU A 315 -4.84 -6.64 -3.52
C LEU A 315 -3.33 -6.75 -3.69
N TYR A 316 -2.53 -6.54 -2.63
CA TYR A 316 -1.09 -6.64 -2.76
C TYR A 316 -0.68 -8.09 -3.06
N PRO A 317 0.28 -8.30 -3.97
CA PRO A 317 0.79 -9.63 -4.26
C PRO A 317 1.57 -10.19 -3.07
N MET A 318 1.46 -11.50 -2.88
CA MET A 318 2.22 -12.26 -1.89
C MET A 318 3.10 -13.26 -2.63
N PHE A 319 4.37 -13.33 -2.26
CA PHE A 319 5.36 -14.16 -2.92
C PHE A 319 5.98 -15.14 -1.95
N VAL A 320 6.07 -16.40 -2.37
CA VAL A 320 6.99 -17.37 -1.77
C VAL A 320 8.22 -17.42 -2.66
N VAL A 321 9.36 -17.04 -2.09
CA VAL A 321 10.65 -16.95 -2.76
C VAL A 321 11.49 -18.15 -2.36
N ALA A 322 11.79 -19.04 -3.28
CA ALA A 322 12.52 -20.28 -2.96
C ALA A 322 13.35 -20.78 -4.16
N PRO A 323 14.29 -21.72 -3.96
CA PRO A 323 14.92 -22.44 -5.07
C PRO A 323 13.89 -23.19 -5.92
N GLN A 324 14.20 -23.40 -7.20
CA GLN A 324 13.26 -23.95 -8.18
C GLN A 324 12.72 -25.34 -7.80
N ASP A 325 13.53 -26.18 -7.14
CA ASP A 325 13.17 -27.53 -6.71
C ASP A 325 12.06 -27.55 -5.63
N ARG A 326 11.91 -26.48 -4.84
CA ARG A 326 10.86 -26.33 -3.82
C ARG A 326 9.49 -25.96 -4.38
N LYS A 327 9.40 -25.60 -5.67
CA LYS A 327 8.13 -25.25 -6.35
C LYS A 327 7.06 -26.33 -6.18
N ASN A 328 7.43 -27.61 -6.36
CA ASN A 328 6.49 -28.73 -6.22
C ASN A 328 5.99 -28.88 -4.78
N LYS A 329 6.86 -28.67 -3.79
CA LYS A 329 6.49 -28.70 -2.37
C LYS A 329 5.52 -27.58 -2.02
N LEU A 330 5.72 -26.36 -2.56
CA LEU A 330 4.77 -25.25 -2.42
C LEU A 330 3.41 -25.60 -3.01
N ARG A 331 3.38 -26.15 -4.23
CA ARG A 331 2.14 -26.60 -4.89
C ARG A 331 1.36 -27.59 -4.03
N GLU A 332 2.05 -28.57 -3.45
CA GLU A 332 1.44 -29.56 -2.56
C GLU A 332 0.85 -28.92 -1.30
N GLN A 333 1.56 -27.97 -0.69
CA GLN A 333 1.02 -27.23 0.45
C GLN A 333 -0.22 -26.41 0.05
N LEU A 334 -0.17 -25.63 -1.04
CA LEU A 334 -1.30 -24.82 -1.50
C LEU A 334 -2.55 -25.65 -1.86
N ARG A 335 -2.39 -26.93 -2.22
CA ARG A 335 -3.50 -27.86 -2.47
C ARG A 335 -4.19 -28.36 -1.21
N ARG A 336 -3.62 -28.12 -0.02
CA ARG A 336 -4.26 -28.50 1.23
C ARG A 336 -5.63 -27.81 1.36
N PRO A 337 -6.68 -28.53 1.79
CA PRO A 337 -8.04 -27.98 1.88
C PRO A 337 -8.13 -26.63 2.60
N THR A 338 -7.36 -26.45 3.68
CA THR A 338 -7.31 -25.21 4.46
C THR A 338 -6.86 -24.00 3.62
N PHE A 339 -5.80 -24.14 2.83
CA PHE A 339 -5.27 -23.04 2.01
C PHE A 339 -6.11 -22.82 0.74
N LYS A 340 -6.66 -23.90 0.17
CA LYS A 340 -7.66 -23.85 -0.92
C LYS A 340 -8.90 -23.05 -0.52
N GLN A 341 -9.42 -23.27 0.69
CA GLN A 341 -10.59 -22.55 1.20
C GLN A 341 -10.34 -21.05 1.35
N LEU A 342 -9.11 -20.65 1.68
CA LEU A 342 -8.67 -19.27 1.75
C LEU A 342 -8.30 -18.68 0.36
N GLU A 343 -8.40 -19.48 -0.70
CA GLU A 343 -8.00 -19.12 -2.06
C GLU A 343 -6.54 -18.62 -2.15
N LEU A 344 -5.65 -19.12 -1.28
CA LEU A 344 -4.24 -18.73 -1.30
C LEU A 344 -3.55 -19.14 -2.60
N ASP A 345 -4.01 -20.22 -3.25
CA ASP A 345 -3.53 -20.64 -4.58
C ASP A 345 -3.80 -19.60 -5.68
N LYS A 346 -4.71 -18.65 -5.44
CA LYS A 346 -5.02 -17.53 -6.36
C LYS A 346 -4.35 -16.21 -5.97
N LYS A 347 -3.71 -16.15 -4.79
CA LYS A 347 -3.12 -14.92 -4.24
C LYS A 347 -1.61 -14.99 -4.06
N VAL A 348 -1.10 -16.18 -3.73
CA VAL A 348 0.32 -16.43 -3.53
C VAL A 348 0.95 -16.85 -4.85
N LYS A 349 2.05 -16.19 -5.21
CA LYS A 349 2.87 -16.53 -6.37
C LYS A 349 4.21 -17.09 -5.93
N PHE A 350 4.78 -17.98 -6.73
CA PHE A 350 6.15 -18.45 -6.57
C PHE A 350 7.09 -17.58 -7.37
N LEU A 351 8.20 -17.20 -6.76
CA LEU A 351 9.29 -16.46 -7.39
C LEU A 351 10.60 -17.21 -7.10
N SER A 352 11.26 -17.73 -8.13
CA SER A 352 12.46 -18.53 -7.92
C SER A 352 13.66 -17.65 -7.54
N TYR A 353 14.64 -18.22 -6.83
CA TYR A 353 15.90 -17.51 -6.53
C TYR A 353 16.61 -17.04 -7.80
N GLU A 354 16.62 -17.88 -8.84
CA GLU A 354 17.20 -17.56 -10.14
C GLU A 354 16.51 -16.34 -10.77
N LYS A 355 15.18 -16.21 -10.64
CA LYS A 355 14.45 -15.04 -11.12
C LYS A 355 14.76 -13.78 -10.32
N VAL A 356 14.90 -13.89 -8.99
CA VAL A 356 15.34 -12.76 -8.16
C VAL A 356 16.74 -12.31 -8.58
N ASP A 357 17.66 -13.26 -8.78
CA ASP A 357 19.02 -13.00 -9.22
C ASP A 357 19.06 -12.32 -10.60
N GLU A 358 18.29 -12.82 -11.58
CA GLU A 358 18.18 -12.21 -12.91
C GLU A 358 17.66 -10.76 -12.86
N ILE A 359 16.63 -10.49 -12.06
CA ILE A 359 16.06 -9.15 -11.91
C ILE A 359 17.08 -8.23 -11.23
N ASP A 360 17.72 -8.72 -10.18
CA ASP A 360 18.71 -7.99 -9.40
C ASP A 360 19.93 -7.59 -10.25
N ASP A 361 20.43 -8.52 -11.08
CA ASP A 361 21.53 -8.27 -12.01
C ASP A 361 21.13 -7.30 -13.11
N PHE A 362 19.93 -7.46 -13.69
CA PHE A 362 19.41 -6.54 -14.71
C PHE A 362 19.29 -5.10 -14.18
N PHE A 363 18.84 -4.94 -12.94
CA PHE A 363 18.69 -3.63 -12.30
C PHE A 363 19.93 -3.17 -11.52
N ALA A 364 21.06 -3.89 -11.57
CA ALA A 364 22.26 -3.53 -10.81
C ALA A 364 22.73 -2.10 -11.11
N SER A 365 22.75 -1.71 -12.38
CA SER A 365 23.19 -0.39 -12.85
C SER A 365 22.06 0.64 -13.03
N SER A 366 20.79 0.21 -12.99
CA SER A 366 19.65 1.12 -13.15
C SER A 366 19.18 1.68 -11.80
N ALA A 367 18.84 2.98 -11.79
CA ALA A 367 18.24 3.66 -10.65
C ALA A 367 16.70 3.78 -10.77
N SER A 368 16.08 3.29 -11.85
CA SER A 368 14.64 3.46 -12.09
C SER A 368 14.06 2.36 -13.00
N GLY A 369 12.73 2.31 -13.08
CA GLY A 369 12.00 1.43 -14.01
C GLY A 369 11.58 0.07 -13.44
N LEU A 370 12.03 -0.27 -12.23
CA LEU A 370 11.50 -1.41 -11.49
C LEU A 370 10.15 -1.05 -10.87
N SER A 371 9.21 -2.00 -10.88
CA SER A 371 7.91 -1.86 -10.22
C SER A 371 7.46 -3.21 -9.66
N VAL A 372 6.51 -3.16 -8.71
CA VAL A 372 5.84 -4.37 -8.19
C VAL A 372 5.20 -5.19 -9.32
N ASP A 373 4.62 -4.54 -10.33
CA ASP A 373 3.99 -5.21 -11.47
C ASP A 373 5.01 -6.01 -12.30
N LEU A 374 6.24 -5.51 -12.46
CA LEU A 374 7.31 -6.21 -13.17
C LEU A 374 7.67 -7.51 -12.44
N ILE A 375 7.90 -7.46 -11.12
CA ILE A 375 8.18 -8.66 -10.31
C ILE A 375 6.99 -9.61 -10.36
N THR A 376 5.77 -9.07 -10.25
CA THR A 376 4.52 -9.85 -10.33
C THR A 376 4.39 -10.59 -11.66
N GLY A 377 4.94 -10.05 -12.76
CA GLY A 377 5.00 -10.68 -14.08
C GLY A 377 6.07 -11.75 -14.24
N GLN A 378 7.13 -11.73 -13.41
CA GLN A 378 8.18 -12.77 -13.38
C GLN A 378 7.83 -13.94 -12.45
N ALA A 379 6.87 -13.73 -11.53
CA ALA A 379 6.38 -14.75 -10.63
C ALA A 379 5.19 -15.53 -11.21
N GLU A 380 5.03 -16.77 -10.79
CA GLU A 380 4.03 -17.69 -11.34
C GLU A 380 3.06 -18.20 -10.28
N PHE A 381 1.81 -18.43 -10.67
CA PHE A 381 0.89 -19.19 -9.84
C PHE A 381 1.25 -20.67 -9.90
N VAL A 382 1.24 -21.34 -8.73
CA VAL A 382 1.56 -22.76 -8.63
C VAL A 382 0.30 -23.53 -8.27
N THR A 383 -0.57 -23.73 -9.26
CA THR A 383 -1.84 -24.47 -9.12
C THR A 383 -1.70 -25.99 -9.31
#